data_AF-A0A9D1E9J5-F1
#
_entry.id   AF-A0A9D1E9J5-F1
#
_cell.length_a   1.000
_cell.length_b   1.000
_cell.length_c   1.000
_cell.angle_alpha   90.00
_cell.angle_beta   90.00
_cell.angle_gamma   90.00
#
_symmetry.space_group_name_H-M   'P 1'
#
loop_
_entity.id
_entity.type
_entity.pdbx_description
1 polymer ?
#
loop_
_entity_poly.entity_id
_entity_poly.type
_entity_poly.pdbx_seq_one_letter_code
_entity_poly.pdbx_strand_id
1 'polypeptide(L)'
;MRQYEMFELQFQGEEPAGSQAVVDVTAEFSHTDADGKQTVKTVKGFYAGKGIYKVRFYPSEAGAYTWKVKGLVSGEGSEDCAPSDGSAKGIVKAVGTHFEYENGEVFKPFGTTIYAMNHQEEELRQTTFATLKTAPFNKV
;
A
#
# COMPACT_ATOMS: atom_id res chain seq x y z
N MET A 1 8.28 5.17 -9.18
CA MET A 1 7.10 5.10 -8.28
C MET A 1 5.94 5.90 -8.88
N ARG A 2 4.68 5.70 -8.44
CA ARG A 2 3.53 6.56 -8.82
C ARG A 2 2.66 6.88 -7.61
N GLN A 3 2.21 8.12 -7.52
CA GLN A 3 1.34 8.62 -6.45
C GLN A 3 0.05 7.79 -6.36
N TYR A 4 -0.35 7.47 -5.13
CA TYR A 4 -1.53 6.66 -4.80
C TYR A 4 -1.46 5.18 -5.20
N GLU A 5 -0.32 4.70 -5.69
CA GLU A 5 -0.08 3.28 -5.97
C GLU A 5 0.91 2.68 -4.98
N MET A 6 0.77 1.39 -4.70
CA MET A 6 1.70 0.67 -3.84
C MET A 6 3.07 0.55 -4.51
N PHE A 7 4.11 1.07 -3.87
CA PHE A 7 5.51 0.84 -4.24
C PHE A 7 6.10 -0.28 -3.38
N GLU A 8 6.77 -1.26 -4.01
CA GLU A 8 7.35 -2.43 -3.34
C GLU A 8 8.85 -2.50 -3.57
N LEU A 9 9.60 -2.57 -2.49
CA LEU A 9 11.00 -2.97 -2.50
C LEU A 9 11.10 -4.45 -2.13
N GLN A 10 12.03 -5.16 -2.76
CA GLN A 10 12.31 -6.57 -2.49
C GLN A 10 13.79 -6.79 -2.23
N PHE A 11 14.09 -7.56 -1.19
CA PHE A 11 15.43 -7.93 -0.77
C PHE A 11 15.55 -9.44 -0.59
N GLN A 12 16.71 -9.99 -0.94
CA GLN A 12 17.08 -11.35 -0.60
C GLN A 12 17.87 -11.34 0.72
N GLY A 13 17.54 -12.24 1.63
CA GLY A 13 18.26 -12.45 2.88
C GLY A 13 18.11 -13.88 3.37
N GLU A 14 18.69 -14.16 4.54
CA GLU A 14 18.50 -15.43 5.23
C GLU A 14 17.08 -15.53 5.80
N GLU A 15 16.57 -16.75 5.98
CA GLU A 15 15.29 -16.93 6.68
C GLU A 15 15.39 -16.45 8.12
N PRO A 16 14.35 -15.79 8.67
CA PRO A 16 14.42 -15.30 10.04
C PRO A 16 14.50 -16.48 11.01
N ALA A 17 15.50 -16.48 11.89
CA ALA A 17 15.76 -17.57 12.86
C ALA A 17 14.66 -17.74 13.94
N GLY A 18 13.56 -17.00 13.85
CA GLY A 18 12.46 -17.01 14.80
C GLY A 18 11.11 -16.81 14.12
N SER A 19 10.49 -15.65 14.34
CA SER A 19 9.17 -15.37 13.78
C SER A 19 9.26 -14.99 12.30
N GLN A 20 8.47 -15.66 11.47
CA GLN A 20 8.22 -15.27 10.09
C GLN A 20 7.18 -14.14 9.97
N ALA A 21 6.43 -13.85 11.03
CA ALA A 21 5.40 -12.80 11.05
C ALA A 21 5.91 -11.48 11.65
N VAL A 22 6.88 -11.55 12.56
CA VAL A 22 7.47 -10.39 13.24
C VAL A 22 8.96 -10.40 12.98
N VAL A 23 9.39 -9.59 12.00
CA VAL A 23 10.78 -9.47 11.59
C VAL A 23 11.29 -8.06 11.81
N ASP A 24 12.57 -7.93 12.14
CA ASP A 24 13.22 -6.63 12.25
C ASP A 24 13.61 -6.13 10.86
N VAL A 25 12.65 -5.51 10.17
CA VAL A 25 12.87 -4.76 8.94
C VAL A 25 12.07 -3.47 9.03
N THR A 26 12.74 -2.34 8.90
CA THR A 26 12.12 -1.01 8.90
C THR A 26 12.69 -0.20 7.73
N ALA A 27 11.86 0.63 7.11
CA ALA A 27 12.28 1.56 6.08
C ALA A 27 11.81 2.97 6.38
N GLU A 28 12.66 3.94 6.07
CA GLU A 28 12.34 5.37 6.08
C GLU A 28 12.28 5.86 4.65
N PHE A 29 11.20 6.54 4.29
CA PHE A 29 11.01 7.22 3.01
C PHE A 29 10.95 8.72 3.27
N SER A 30 11.85 9.47 2.64
CA SER A 30 11.97 10.93 2.81
C SER A 30 11.61 11.63 1.51
N HIS A 31 10.79 12.67 1.60
CA HIS A 31 10.37 13.51 0.49
C HIS A 31 10.48 14.98 0.88
N THR A 32 10.92 15.82 -0.05
CA THR A 32 10.94 17.27 0.14
C THR A 32 10.00 17.90 -0.88
N ASP A 33 9.00 18.63 -0.39
CA ASP A 33 8.02 19.31 -1.24
C ASP A 33 8.60 20.57 -1.92
N ALA A 34 7.78 21.22 -2.75
CA ALA A 34 8.18 22.42 -3.49
C ALA A 34 8.54 23.61 -2.58
N ASP A 35 8.00 23.65 -1.36
CA ASP A 35 8.29 24.69 -0.36
C ASP A 35 9.55 24.36 0.48
N GLY A 36 10.23 23.26 0.15
CA GLY A 36 11.44 22.80 0.84
C GLY A 36 11.16 22.08 2.15
N LYS A 37 9.90 21.78 2.48
CA LYS A 37 9.56 21.06 3.70
C LYS A 37 9.78 19.57 3.49
N GLN A 38 10.63 19.01 4.36
CA GLN A 38 10.90 17.58 4.37
C GLN A 38 9.86 16.82 5.19
N THR A 39 9.37 15.73 4.63
CA THR A 39 8.55 14.73 5.29
C THR A 39 9.28 13.40 5.30
N VAL A 40 9.23 12.69 6.43
CA VAL A 40 9.81 11.34 6.59
C VAL A 40 8.72 10.41 7.07
N LYS A 41 8.50 9.31 6.34
CA LYS A 41 7.55 8.25 6.72
C LYS A 41 8.31 6.96 7.01
N THR A 42 8.07 6.40 8.18
CA THR A 42 8.64 5.11 8.60
C THR A 42 7.60 4.01 8.40
N VAL A 43 7.97 2.95 7.69
CA VAL A 43 7.13 1.77 7.46
C VAL A 43 7.85 0.50 7.89
N LYS A 44 7.08 -0.53 8.23
CA LYS A 44 7.62 -1.86 8.53
C LYS A 44 7.76 -2.68 7.25
N GLY A 45 8.86 -3.44 7.17
CA GLY A 45 8.98 -4.54 6.23
C GLY A 45 8.39 -5.82 6.79
N PHE A 46 8.28 -6.83 5.93
CA PHE A 46 7.79 -8.15 6.30
C PHE A 46 8.55 -9.23 5.53
N TYR A 47 8.57 -10.44 6.09
CA TYR A 47 9.10 -11.61 5.42
C TYR A 47 8.01 -12.22 4.51
N ALA A 48 8.34 -12.42 3.24
CA ALA A 48 7.43 -12.94 2.22
C ALA A 48 7.69 -14.42 1.88
N GLY A 49 8.49 -15.11 2.71
CA GLY A 49 8.87 -16.51 2.51
C GLY A 49 10.10 -16.68 1.61
N LYS A 50 10.75 -17.85 1.69
CA LYS A 50 11.86 -18.28 0.81
C LYS A 50 13.03 -17.29 0.77
N GLY A 51 13.40 -16.71 1.91
CA GLY A 51 14.46 -15.71 2.03
C GLY A 51 14.11 -14.33 1.45
N ILE A 52 12.85 -14.09 1.06
CA ILE A 52 12.42 -12.81 0.47
C ILE A 52 11.87 -11.90 1.57
N TYR A 53 12.40 -10.68 1.64
CA TYR A 53 11.86 -9.61 2.47
C TYR A 53 11.31 -8.51 1.58
N LYS A 54 10.18 -7.92 2.00
CA LYS A 54 9.50 -6.86 1.26
C LYS A 54 9.22 -5.68 2.15
N VAL A 55 9.29 -4.49 1.55
CA VAL A 55 8.78 -3.25 2.14
C VAL A 55 7.78 -2.67 1.16
N ARG A 56 6.61 -2.28 1.67
CA ARG A 56 5.59 -1.59 0.87
C ARG A 56 5.41 -0.16 1.37
N PHE A 57 5.35 0.77 0.43
CA PHE A 57 5.17 2.18 0.71
C PHE A 57 4.03 2.76 -0.12
N TYR A 58 3.29 3.69 0.49
CA TYR A 58 2.21 4.44 -0.13
C TYR A 58 2.65 5.90 -0.31
N PRO A 59 3.06 6.31 -1.52
CA PRO A 59 3.39 7.69 -1.83
C PRO A 59 2.11 8.52 -1.98
N SER A 60 1.86 9.40 -1.02
CA SER A 60 0.73 10.33 -1.06
C SER A 60 1.00 11.54 -1.95
N GLU A 61 2.25 11.80 -2.31
CA GLU A 61 2.70 12.98 -3.05
C GLU A 61 3.61 12.57 -4.22
N ALA A 62 3.61 13.37 -5.27
CA ALA A 62 4.51 13.21 -6.42
C ALA A 62 5.84 13.93 -6.17
N GLY A 63 6.90 13.51 -6.85
CA GLY A 63 8.25 14.09 -6.73
C GLY A 63 9.31 13.10 -6.27
N ALA A 64 10.49 13.60 -5.95
CA ALA A 64 11.63 12.77 -5.57
C ALA A 64 11.49 12.23 -4.15
N TYR A 65 11.79 10.95 -3.98
CA TYR A 65 11.90 10.29 -2.69
C TYR A 65 13.30 9.68 -2.54
N THR A 66 13.83 9.72 -1.33
CA THR A 66 14.94 8.85 -0.91
C THR A 66 14.43 7.85 0.09
N TRP A 67 15.03 6.67 0.14
CA TRP A 67 14.65 5.65 1.09
C TRP A 67 15.84 4.91 1.67
N LYS A 68 15.68 4.42 2.90
CA LYS A 68 16.68 3.62 3.61
C LYS A 68 16.00 2.50 4.38
N VAL A 69 16.40 1.27 4.08
CA VAL A 69 15.97 0.04 4.75
C VAL A 69 17.05 -0.43 5.71
N LYS A 70 16.65 -0.83 6.92
CA LYS A 70 17.53 -1.34 7.98
C LYS A 70 16.89 -2.54 8.68
N GLY A 71 17.74 -3.39 9.26
CA GLY A 71 17.36 -4.58 10.01
C GLY A 71 18.02 -5.84 9.45
N LEU A 72 17.28 -6.93 9.37
CA LEU A 72 17.72 -8.23 8.79
C LEU A 72 18.14 -8.12 7.32
N VAL A 73 17.58 -7.15 6.60
CA VAL A 73 18.03 -6.72 5.27
C VAL A 73 18.26 -5.22 5.29
N SER A 74 19.14 -4.73 4.41
CA SER A 74 19.43 -3.31 4.32
C SER A 74 19.63 -2.87 2.87
N GLY A 75 19.43 -1.58 2.64
CA GLY A 75 19.63 -0.94 1.34
C GLY A 75 19.22 0.52 1.41
N GLU A 76 19.64 1.30 0.43
CA GLU A 76 19.23 2.68 0.27
C GLU A 76 19.13 3.02 -1.21
N GLY A 77 18.33 4.03 -1.52
CA GLY A 77 18.12 4.45 -2.90
C GLY A 77 17.23 5.67 -3.01
N SER A 78 16.87 5.99 -4.25
CA SER A 78 16.02 7.12 -4.60
C SER A 78 15.06 6.73 -5.70
N GLU A 79 13.86 7.29 -5.66
CA GLU A 79 12.80 7.03 -6.63
C GLU A 79 12.11 8.33 -7.01
N ASP A 80 11.82 8.50 -8.29
CA ASP A 80 10.91 9.54 -8.74
C ASP A 80 9.47 9.01 -8.70
N CYS A 81 8.61 9.75 -8.00
CA CYS A 81 7.19 9.50 -7.93
C CYS A 81 6.45 10.33 -8.98
N ALA A 82 5.95 9.67 -10.02
CA ALA A 82 5.08 10.34 -10.98
C ALA A 82 3.73 10.67 -10.31
N PRO A 83 3.07 11.79 -10.70
CA PRO A 83 1.68 12.04 -10.33
C PRO A 83 0.75 10.87 -10.72
N SER A 84 -0.37 10.75 -10.02
CA SER A 84 -1.45 9.83 -10.43
C SER A 84 -1.89 10.18 -11.85
N ASP A 85 -2.14 9.17 -12.67
CA ASP A 85 -2.69 9.34 -14.02
C ASP A 85 -4.22 9.51 -14.03
N GLY A 86 -4.83 9.63 -12.84
CA GLY A 86 -6.27 9.72 -12.63
C GLY A 86 -6.95 8.37 -12.45
N SER A 87 -6.26 7.25 -12.68
CA SER A 87 -6.82 5.92 -12.41
C SER A 87 -6.87 5.62 -10.90
N ALA A 88 -5.86 6.06 -10.15
CA ALA A 88 -5.80 5.96 -8.71
C ALA A 88 -6.35 7.24 -8.06
N LYS A 89 -7.38 7.07 -7.22
CA LYS A 89 -8.04 8.17 -6.49
C LYS A 89 -7.38 8.47 -5.13
N GLY A 90 -6.58 7.52 -4.64
CA GLY A 90 -5.97 7.53 -3.31
C GLY A 90 -6.87 6.99 -2.21
N ILE A 91 -6.44 7.13 -0.96
CA ILE A 91 -7.14 6.57 0.21
C ILE A 91 -8.40 7.39 0.51
N VAL A 92 -9.49 6.72 0.89
CA VAL A 92 -10.69 7.39 1.40
C VAL A 92 -10.43 7.95 2.79
N LYS A 93 -10.69 9.24 3.00
CA LYS A 93 -10.55 9.96 4.27
C LYS A 93 -11.86 10.61 4.70
N ALA A 94 -12.02 10.83 6.01
CA ALA A 94 -13.13 11.61 6.55
C ALA A 94 -12.89 13.11 6.33
N VAL A 95 -13.93 13.82 5.88
CA VAL A 95 -13.92 15.28 5.68
C VAL A 95 -15.20 15.84 6.30
N GLY A 96 -15.09 16.43 7.48
CA GLY A 96 -16.27 16.91 8.23
C GLY A 96 -17.26 15.79 8.51
N THR A 97 -18.37 15.76 7.76
CA THR A 97 -19.45 14.76 7.91
C THR A 97 -19.58 13.79 6.73
N HIS A 98 -18.67 13.86 5.75
CA HIS A 98 -18.66 12.98 4.57
C HIS A 98 -17.27 12.36 4.34
N PHE A 99 -17.13 11.60 3.25
CA PHE A 99 -15.87 10.99 2.84
C PHE A 99 -15.43 11.50 1.47
N GLU A 100 -14.12 11.61 1.29
CA GLU A 100 -13.48 11.94 0.02
C GLU A 100 -12.30 11.01 -0.21
N TYR A 101 -11.99 10.74 -1.47
CA TYR A 101 -10.69 10.22 -1.87
C TYR A 101 -9.61 11.28 -1.67
N GLU A 102 -8.33 10.89 -1.63
CA GLU A 102 -7.22 11.87 -1.51
C GLU A 102 -7.14 12.85 -2.68
N ASN A 103 -7.60 12.46 -3.88
CA ASN A 103 -7.73 13.35 -5.02
C ASN A 103 -8.90 14.36 -4.92
N GLY A 104 -9.71 14.30 -3.85
CA GLY A 104 -10.84 15.20 -3.58
C GLY A 104 -12.20 14.74 -4.12
N GLU A 105 -12.28 13.62 -4.87
CA GLU A 105 -13.57 13.07 -5.29
C GLU A 105 -14.38 12.59 -4.08
N VAL A 106 -15.68 12.89 -4.05
CA VAL A 106 -16.58 12.44 -2.98
C VAL A 106 -16.75 10.92 -3.02
N PHE A 107 -16.56 10.26 -1.87
CA PHE A 107 -16.84 8.84 -1.70
C PHE A 107 -18.15 8.62 -0.94
N LYS A 108 -19.10 7.91 -1.57
CA LYS A 108 -20.36 7.50 -0.94
C LYS A 108 -20.33 5.99 -0.74
N PRO A 109 -20.14 5.48 0.50
CA PRO A 109 -20.02 4.04 0.71
C PRO A 109 -21.38 3.34 0.55
N PHE A 110 -21.48 2.50 -0.48
CA PHE A 110 -22.56 1.54 -0.67
C PHE A 110 -21.97 0.15 -0.50
N GLY A 111 -22.16 -0.42 0.69
CA GLY A 111 -21.50 -1.64 1.11
C GLY A 111 -22.32 -2.92 0.91
N THR A 112 -21.64 -4.05 0.82
CA THR A 112 -22.21 -5.39 1.03
C THR A 112 -21.37 -6.16 2.06
N THR A 113 -21.54 -7.48 2.15
CA THR A 113 -20.89 -8.32 3.16
C THR A 113 -20.60 -9.70 2.61
N ILE A 114 -19.35 -10.16 2.73
CA ILE A 114 -18.86 -11.46 2.24
C ILE A 114 -17.84 -12.10 3.21
N TYR A 115 -18.14 -12.11 4.51
CA TYR A 115 -17.18 -12.42 5.59
C TYR A 115 -16.30 -13.67 5.37
N ALA A 116 -16.89 -14.76 4.86
CA ALA A 116 -16.20 -16.02 4.69
C ALA A 116 -15.66 -16.25 3.27
N MET A 117 -15.64 -15.23 2.39
CA MET A 117 -15.29 -15.38 0.97
C MET A 117 -13.92 -16.04 0.77
N ASN A 118 -12.91 -15.61 1.51
CA ASN A 118 -11.55 -16.19 1.42
C ASN A 118 -11.45 -17.65 1.87
N HIS A 119 -12.49 -18.19 2.51
CA HIS A 119 -12.56 -19.58 2.97
C HIS A 119 -13.50 -20.44 2.12
N GLN A 120 -14.08 -19.89 1.04
CA GLN A 120 -14.92 -20.66 0.12
C GLN A 120 -14.08 -21.35 -0.96
N GLU A 121 -14.66 -22.40 -1.54
CA GLU A 121 -14.12 -23.05 -2.74
C GLU A 121 -13.96 -22.05 -3.89
N GLU A 122 -12.98 -22.29 -4.75
CA GLU A 122 -12.60 -21.36 -5.83
C GLU A 122 -13.78 -21.00 -6.74
N GLU A 123 -14.64 -21.96 -7.08
CA GLU A 123 -15.83 -21.75 -7.92
C GLU A 123 -16.80 -20.73 -7.31
N LEU A 124 -17.00 -20.79 -5.99
CA LEU A 124 -17.87 -19.84 -5.29
C LEU A 124 -17.20 -18.47 -5.14
N ARG A 125 -15.87 -18.42 -4.96
CA ARG A 125 -15.10 -17.15 -4.99
C ARG A 125 -15.22 -16.46 -6.35
N GLN A 126 -15.10 -17.21 -7.45
CA GLN A 126 -15.26 -16.67 -8.80
C GLN A 126 -16.69 -16.19 -9.06
N THR A 127 -17.69 -16.93 -8.59
CA THR A 127 -19.10 -16.49 -8.61
C THR A 127 -19.29 -15.19 -7.82
N THR A 128 -18.62 -15.06 -6.67
CA THR A 128 -18.64 -13.84 -5.85
C THR A 128 -18.01 -12.66 -6.59
N PHE A 129 -16.85 -12.84 -7.22
CA PHE A 129 -16.23 -11.78 -8.03
C PHE A 129 -17.10 -11.37 -9.22
N ALA A 130 -17.72 -12.32 -9.92
CA ALA A 130 -18.64 -12.04 -11.02
C ALA A 130 -19.85 -11.22 -10.53
N THR A 131 -20.41 -11.57 -9.37
CA THR A 131 -21.52 -10.84 -8.75
C THR A 131 -21.10 -9.41 -8.36
N LEU A 132 -19.95 -9.25 -7.70
CA LEU A 132 -19.44 -7.95 -7.27
C LEU A 132 -19.14 -7.02 -8.46
N LYS A 133 -18.68 -7.57 -9.59
CA LYS A 133 -18.38 -6.79 -10.80
C LYS A 133 -19.60 -6.03 -11.35
N THR A 134 -20.81 -6.59 -11.19
CA THR A 134 -22.06 -5.99 -11.71
C THR A 134 -22.91 -5.35 -10.62
N ALA A 135 -22.63 -5.63 -9.35
CA ALA A 135 -23.36 -5.08 -8.22
C ALA A 135 -22.96 -3.61 -7.99
N PRO A 136 -23.86 -2.78 -7.42
CA PRO A 136 -23.60 -1.36 -7.18
C PRO A 136 -22.73 -1.09 -5.94
N PHE A 137 -22.07 -2.11 -5.39
CA PHE A 137 -21.30 -1.98 -4.16
C PHE A 137 -19.88 -1.49 -4.44
N ASN A 138 -19.42 -0.54 -3.63
CA ASN A 138 -18.04 -0.02 -3.69
C ASN A 138 -17.25 -0.28 -2.40
N LYS A 139 -17.82 -1.11 -1.51
CA LYS A 139 -17.20 -1.61 -0.30
C LYS A 139 -17.77 -3.00 0.01
N VAL A 140 -16.94 -3.92 0.45
CA VAL A 140 -17.34 -5.27 0.88
C VAL A 140 -16.94 -5.53 2.32
#